data_AF-A0AA36GC61-F1
#
_entry.id   AF-A0AA36GC61-F1
#
_cell.length_a   1.000
_cell.length_b   1.000
_cell.length_c   1.000
_cell.angle_alpha   90.00
_cell.angle_beta   90.00
_cell.angle_gamma   90.00
#
_symmetry.space_group_name_H-M   'P 1'
#
loop_
_entity.id
_entity.type
_entity.pdbx_description
1 polymer ?
#
loop_
_entity_poly.entity_id
_entity_poly.type
_entity_poly.pdbx_seq_one_letter_code
_entity_poly.pdbx_strand_id
1 'polypeptide(L)'
;MAAPPISISPRQFEFAEMNLIHSGSPALTLKLAQRAVLMGYDTFVINRDIGDHFAPELHEDDEPEEPQPKKKKKQKNAVGIPDPFLVDLSKIDSKQLENNGRRLRQFSRLTVTLNDADYVHNLFMDPQVKKYDLLAIRPGDLQIFNILQRKCDSFDIITYEATERVEWMKFSRQIRALQKEGVSFEITYVPALGDSHSRRMVLANGRSLFHSLANKGIIFASGARDVIDIRGPYDAMNMLTLFGIKPSIAKTYLSAFQRLCLLRCESKHSVKGAVAVHSLDNVPSSALAPKCALQRLLQVPEFRAQIEKLPPRPTPAEDPATMDQA
;
A
#
# COMPACT_ATOMS: atom_id res chain seq x y z
N MET A 1 -1.28 8.10 33.36
CA MET A 1 -0.84 9.22 32.49
C MET A 1 -1.38 8.95 31.10
N ALA A 2 -2.36 9.74 30.65
CA ALA A 2 -2.88 9.63 29.28
C ALA A 2 -1.81 10.15 28.31
N ALA A 3 -1.50 9.36 27.27
CA ALA A 3 -0.62 9.82 26.21
C ALA A 3 -1.18 11.10 25.58
N PRO A 4 -0.35 12.10 25.24
CA PRO A 4 -0.84 13.32 24.61
C PRO A 4 -1.55 12.97 23.30
N PRO A 5 -2.61 13.72 22.92
CA PRO A 5 -3.24 13.54 21.62
C PRO A 5 -2.16 13.74 20.56
N ILE A 6 -1.96 12.73 19.73
CA ILE A 6 -0.98 12.75 18.64
C ILE A 6 -1.34 13.94 17.74
N SER A 7 -0.56 15.02 17.86
CA SER A 7 -0.70 16.21 17.04
C SER A 7 -0.62 15.81 15.57
N ILE A 8 -1.74 15.98 14.86
CA ILE A 8 -1.91 15.68 13.45
C ILE A 8 -1.06 16.67 12.64
N SER A 9 0.18 16.28 12.34
CA SER A 9 1.07 17.05 11.45
C SER A 9 0.51 17.10 10.02
N PRO A 10 0.67 18.20 9.27
CA PRO A 10 0.17 18.38 7.90
C PRO A 10 0.88 17.54 6.81
N ARG A 11 1.50 16.41 7.19
CA ARG A 11 2.18 15.43 6.32
C ARG A 11 1.44 14.07 6.24
N GLN A 12 0.16 14.04 6.61
CA GLN A 12 -0.52 12.78 6.90
C GLN A 12 -0.92 12.00 5.64
N PHE A 13 -0.13 10.96 5.35
CA PHE A 13 -0.64 9.73 4.75
C PHE A 13 -1.96 9.34 5.44
N GLU A 14 -3.03 9.15 4.68
CA GLU A 14 -4.30 8.71 5.25
C GLU A 14 -4.64 7.27 4.90
N PHE A 15 -4.76 6.95 3.61
CA PHE A 15 -5.17 5.65 3.10
C PHE A 15 -4.35 5.23 1.88
N ALA A 16 -3.86 3.98 1.85
CA ALA A 16 -3.28 3.41 0.64
C ALA A 16 -4.12 2.30 0.04
N GLU A 17 -4.18 2.29 -1.29
CA GLU A 17 -4.54 1.08 -2.03
C GLU A 17 -3.24 0.35 -2.41
N MET A 18 -2.97 -0.77 -1.75
CA MET A 18 -1.67 -1.45 -1.81
C MET A 18 -1.54 -2.48 -2.95
N ASN A 19 -2.59 -2.72 -3.73
CA ASN A 19 -2.59 -3.79 -4.73
C ASN A 19 -3.53 -3.53 -5.92
N LEU A 20 -3.17 -2.58 -6.80
CA LEU A 20 -3.80 -2.42 -8.11
C LEU A 20 -3.04 -3.25 -9.16
N ILE A 21 -3.66 -4.28 -9.73
CA ILE A 21 -2.95 -5.21 -10.61
C ILE A 21 -2.88 -4.65 -12.04
N HIS A 22 -1.66 -4.48 -12.56
CA HIS A 22 -1.45 -4.12 -13.96
C HIS A 22 -1.57 -5.35 -14.87
N SER A 23 -2.68 -5.44 -15.61
CA SER A 23 -3.00 -6.52 -16.55
C SER A 23 -2.38 -6.36 -17.95
N GLY A 24 -1.42 -5.45 -18.13
CA GLY A 24 -0.78 -5.17 -19.42
C GLY A 24 -1.47 -4.11 -20.27
N SER A 25 -2.64 -3.61 -19.88
CA SER A 25 -3.32 -2.47 -20.53
C SER A 25 -3.04 -1.16 -19.78
N PRO A 26 -2.26 -0.22 -20.35
CA PRO A 26 -1.96 1.07 -19.73
C PRO A 26 -3.21 1.90 -19.44
N ALA A 27 -4.18 1.89 -20.36
CA ALA A 27 -5.41 2.65 -20.25
C ALA A 27 -6.28 2.17 -19.08
N LEU A 28 -6.33 0.86 -18.85
CA LEU A 28 -7.07 0.29 -17.73
C LEU A 28 -6.39 0.63 -16.41
N THR A 29 -5.06 0.53 -16.32
CA THR A 29 -4.33 0.86 -15.08
C THR A 29 -4.46 2.33 -14.71
N LEU A 30 -4.49 3.23 -15.70
CA LEU A 30 -4.80 4.63 -15.48
C LEU A 30 -6.22 4.81 -14.91
N LYS A 31 -7.22 4.10 -15.41
CA LYS A 31 -8.58 4.12 -14.86
C LYS A 31 -8.66 3.56 -13.44
N LEU A 32 -7.90 2.51 -13.13
CA LEU A 32 -7.79 1.98 -11.76
C LEU A 32 -7.23 3.04 -10.81
N ALA A 33 -6.13 3.70 -11.20
CA ALA A 33 -5.51 4.75 -10.40
C ALA A 33 -6.45 5.96 -10.20
N GLN A 34 -7.11 6.42 -11.27
CA GLN A 34 -8.12 7.48 -11.20
C GLN A 34 -9.28 7.11 -10.25
N ARG A 35 -9.75 5.85 -10.31
CA ARG A 35 -10.80 5.37 -9.42
C ARG A 35 -10.35 5.32 -7.98
N ALA A 36 -9.14 4.83 -7.69
CA ALA A 36 -8.60 4.82 -6.33
C ALA A 36 -8.57 6.24 -5.73
N VAL A 37 -8.07 7.22 -6.48
CA VAL A 37 -8.05 8.63 -6.04
C VAL A 37 -9.46 9.17 -5.81
N LEU A 38 -10.39 8.92 -6.73
CA LEU A 38 -11.78 9.32 -6.60
C LEU A 38 -12.48 8.68 -5.40
N MET A 39 -12.12 7.45 -5.05
CA MET A 39 -12.61 6.76 -3.85
C MET A 39 -12.02 7.29 -2.54
N GLY A 40 -11.02 8.18 -2.60
CA GLY A 40 -10.45 8.87 -1.45
C GLY A 40 -9.11 8.31 -0.97
N TYR A 41 -8.44 7.46 -1.73
CA TYR A 41 -7.06 7.04 -1.45
C TYR A 41 -6.08 8.15 -1.85
N ASP A 42 -5.15 8.51 -0.96
CA ASP A 42 -4.08 9.47 -1.24
C ASP A 42 -2.80 8.80 -1.74
N THR A 43 -2.67 7.49 -1.52
CA THR A 43 -1.56 6.69 -2.04
C THR A 43 -2.08 5.45 -2.76
N PHE A 44 -1.48 5.09 -3.88
CA PHE A 44 -1.78 3.82 -4.54
C PHE A 44 -0.50 3.11 -4.99
N VAL A 45 -0.60 1.78 -5.10
CA VAL A 45 0.51 0.91 -5.47
C VAL A 45 0.12 0.10 -6.69
N ILE A 46 0.91 0.20 -7.76
CA ILE A 46 0.72 -0.56 -8.99
C ILE A 46 1.51 -1.86 -8.86
N ASN A 47 0.80 -2.97 -8.87
CA ASN A 47 1.35 -4.31 -8.73
C ASN A 47 1.51 -4.98 -10.10
N ARG A 48 2.70 -5.55 -10.33
CA ARG A 48 2.98 -6.47 -11.42
C ARG A 48 3.08 -7.87 -10.85
N ASP A 49 2.07 -8.70 -11.08
CA ASP A 49 2.04 -10.10 -10.61
C ASP A 49 2.57 -11.01 -11.70
N ILE A 50 3.72 -11.65 -11.47
CA ILE A 50 4.34 -12.59 -12.41
C ILE A 50 3.96 -14.06 -12.12
N GLY A 51 3.18 -14.32 -11.07
CA GLY A 51 2.75 -15.68 -10.72
C GLY A 51 3.92 -16.65 -10.57
N ASP A 52 3.77 -17.85 -11.12
CA ASP A 52 4.79 -18.92 -11.16
C ASP A 52 5.80 -18.76 -12.31
N HIS A 53 5.75 -17.67 -13.09
CA HIS A 53 6.47 -17.55 -14.35
C HIS A 53 7.90 -16.99 -14.21
N PHE A 54 8.44 -16.95 -12.99
CA PHE A 54 9.83 -16.58 -12.79
C PHE A 54 10.75 -17.73 -13.23
N ALA A 55 11.44 -17.52 -14.34
CA ALA A 55 12.60 -18.32 -14.74
C ALA A 55 13.75 -17.33 -14.96
N PRO A 56 14.80 -17.34 -14.11
CA PRO A 56 15.98 -16.55 -14.37
C PRO A 56 16.58 -17.04 -15.69
N GLU A 57 16.93 -16.11 -16.58
CA GLU A 57 17.71 -16.42 -17.77
C GLU A 57 19.03 -17.04 -17.29
N LEU A 58 19.17 -18.36 -17.47
CA LEU A 58 20.47 -18.99 -17.37
C LEU A 58 21.26 -18.46 -18.56
N HIS A 59 22.33 -17.71 -18.30
CA HIS A 59 23.36 -17.51 -19.31
C HIS A 59 23.91 -18.90 -19.65
N GLU A 60 23.46 -19.44 -20.77
CA GLU A 60 24.05 -20.63 -21.39
C GLU A 60 25.43 -20.19 -21.90
N ASP A 61 26.46 -20.35 -21.06
CA ASP A 61 27.84 -20.36 -21.54
C ASP A 61 27.99 -21.57 -22.48
N ASP A 62 28.46 -21.28 -23.71
CA ASP A 62 28.71 -22.22 -24.81
C ASP A 62 29.43 -23.51 -24.35
N GLU A 63 28.93 -24.69 -24.76
CA GLU A 63 29.67 -25.91 -25.16
C GLU A 63 28.69 -26.99 -25.70
N PRO A 64 29.13 -27.91 -26.59
CA PRO A 64 28.34 -28.38 -27.74
C PRO A 64 27.45 -29.63 -27.53
N GLU A 65 26.44 -29.74 -28.40
CA GLU A 65 25.37 -30.75 -28.47
C GLU A 65 25.82 -32.23 -28.50
N GLU A 66 25.11 -33.08 -27.77
CA GLU A 66 24.85 -34.48 -28.17
C GLU A 66 23.33 -34.79 -28.13
N PRO A 67 22.76 -35.56 -29.10
CA PRO A 67 21.30 -35.64 -29.25
C PRO A 67 20.73 -37.02 -28.86
N GLN A 68 19.85 -37.14 -27.84
CA GLN A 68 18.84 -38.22 -27.69
C GLN A 68 17.68 -37.84 -26.71
N PRO A 69 16.54 -38.56 -26.64
CA PRO A 69 15.38 -38.48 -27.53
C PRO A 69 14.09 -37.92 -26.84
N LYS A 70 13.13 -37.53 -27.68
CA LYS A 70 11.88 -36.78 -27.42
C LYS A 70 11.04 -37.27 -26.22
N LYS A 71 11.09 -36.53 -25.10
CA LYS A 71 9.95 -36.38 -24.17
C LYS A 71 9.27 -35.03 -24.46
N LYS A 72 7.94 -35.04 -24.58
CA LYS A 72 7.10 -33.85 -24.88
C LYS A 72 7.47 -32.70 -23.93
N LYS A 73 8.26 -31.73 -24.41
CA LYS A 73 8.59 -30.48 -23.71
C LYS A 73 7.32 -29.67 -23.56
N LYS A 74 6.81 -29.57 -22.33
CA LYS A 74 5.83 -28.56 -21.93
C LYS A 74 6.58 -27.22 -22.02
N GLN A 75 6.36 -26.50 -23.11
CA GLN A 75 7.02 -25.23 -23.42
C GLN A 75 6.57 -24.19 -22.36
N LYS A 76 7.33 -24.07 -21.27
CA LYS A 76 7.20 -22.95 -20.33
C LYS A 76 8.01 -21.81 -20.94
N ASN A 77 7.32 -20.86 -21.58
CA ASN A 77 7.96 -19.62 -22.02
C ASN A 77 8.46 -18.88 -20.77
N ALA A 78 9.77 -18.85 -20.57
CA ALA A 78 10.40 -18.06 -19.53
C ALA A 78 10.17 -16.58 -19.84
N VAL A 79 9.44 -15.89 -18.97
CA VAL A 79 9.25 -14.43 -19.08
C VAL A 79 10.12 -13.83 -17.99
N GLY A 80 11.18 -13.11 -18.39
CA GLY A 80 12.00 -12.33 -17.47
C GLY A 80 11.14 -11.36 -16.65
N ILE A 81 11.68 -10.86 -15.53
CA ILE A 81 10.94 -9.88 -14.73
C ILE A 81 10.61 -8.68 -15.64
N PRO A 82 9.38 -8.16 -15.63
CA PRO A 82 9.03 -6.97 -16.41
C PRO A 82 9.50 -5.69 -15.68
N ASP A 83 9.69 -4.60 -16.43
CA ASP A 83 9.94 -3.29 -15.82
C ASP A 83 8.70 -2.75 -15.08
N PRO A 84 8.90 -1.96 -14.00
CA PRO A 84 7.80 -1.38 -13.24
C PRO A 84 6.95 -0.46 -14.11
N PHE A 85 5.63 -0.61 -14.01
CA PHE A 85 4.68 0.25 -14.71
C PHE A 85 4.26 1.40 -13.80
N LEU A 86 4.50 2.64 -14.24
CA LEU A 86 4.09 3.86 -13.54
C LEU A 86 3.02 4.60 -14.34
N VAL A 87 2.05 5.19 -13.64
CA VAL A 87 1.02 6.01 -14.26
C VAL A 87 1.47 7.47 -14.29
N ASP A 88 1.12 8.15 -15.37
CA ASP A 88 1.28 9.59 -15.49
C ASP A 88 0.29 10.31 -14.57
N LEU A 89 0.81 10.86 -13.47
CA LEU A 89 0.02 11.52 -12.42
C LEU A 89 -0.68 12.79 -12.91
N SER A 90 -0.18 13.42 -13.99
CA SER A 90 -0.80 14.63 -14.56
C SER A 90 -2.21 14.39 -15.10
N LYS A 91 -2.53 13.13 -15.43
CA LYS A 91 -3.82 12.69 -15.97
C LYS A 91 -4.84 12.34 -14.88
N ILE A 92 -4.48 12.51 -13.61
CA ILE A 92 -5.34 12.20 -12.46
C ILE A 92 -5.75 13.50 -11.79
N ASP A 93 -7.05 13.67 -11.52
CA ASP A 93 -7.55 14.84 -10.79
C ASP A 93 -7.23 14.72 -9.30
N SER A 94 -6.16 15.38 -8.85
CA SER A 94 -5.70 15.42 -7.46
C SER A 94 -6.27 16.59 -6.64
N LYS A 95 -7.11 17.47 -7.24
CA LYS A 95 -7.56 18.72 -6.59
C LYS A 95 -8.25 18.48 -5.24
N GLN A 96 -9.07 17.44 -5.14
CA GLN A 96 -9.75 17.10 -3.89
C GLN A 96 -8.78 16.66 -2.80
N LEU A 97 -7.72 15.92 -3.17
CA LEU A 97 -6.67 15.52 -2.22
C LEU A 97 -5.87 16.73 -1.75
N GLU A 98 -5.49 17.61 -2.67
CA GLU A 98 -4.70 18.82 -2.40
C GLU A 98 -5.45 19.82 -1.52
N ASN A 99 -6.76 19.98 -1.74
CA ASN A 99 -7.64 20.79 -0.90
C ASN A 99 -7.69 20.29 0.55
N ASN A 100 -7.58 18.96 0.74
CA ASN A 100 -7.49 18.33 2.05
C ASN A 100 -6.07 18.35 2.63
N GLY A 101 -5.10 19.01 1.96
CA GLY A 101 -3.70 19.06 2.37
C GLY A 101 -2.96 17.74 2.19
N ARG A 102 -3.48 16.83 1.35
CA ARG A 102 -2.89 15.51 1.07
C ARG A 102 -2.16 15.53 -0.26
N ARG A 103 -1.06 14.77 -0.36
CA ARG A 103 -0.28 14.60 -1.60
C ARG A 103 -0.58 13.24 -2.20
N LEU A 104 -0.84 13.21 -3.50
CA LEU A 104 -0.92 11.96 -4.25
C LEU A 104 0.47 11.32 -4.36
N ARG A 105 0.57 10.05 -3.98
CA ARG A 105 1.80 9.24 -4.15
C ARG A 105 1.51 7.95 -4.88
N GLN A 106 2.46 7.53 -5.71
CA GLN A 106 2.45 6.24 -6.37
C GLN A 106 3.68 5.44 -5.97
N PHE A 107 3.52 4.12 -5.86
CA PHE A 107 4.61 3.17 -5.70
C PHE A 107 4.46 2.02 -6.69
N SER A 108 5.57 1.41 -7.03
CA SER A 108 5.66 0.20 -7.85
C SER A 108 5.81 -1.03 -6.96
N ARG A 109 5.13 -2.12 -7.32
CA ARG A 109 5.18 -3.38 -6.59
C ARG A 109 5.35 -4.55 -7.55
N LEU A 110 6.20 -5.50 -7.18
CA LEU A 110 6.32 -6.80 -7.82
C LEU A 110 5.73 -7.88 -6.91
N THR A 111 4.90 -8.77 -7.45
CA THR A 111 4.42 -9.96 -6.75
C THR A 111 4.92 -11.22 -7.45
N VAL A 112 5.60 -12.10 -6.72
CA VAL A 112 6.19 -13.34 -7.25
C VAL A 112 5.68 -14.55 -6.47
N THR A 113 5.33 -15.63 -7.18
CA THR A 113 5.02 -16.92 -6.56
C THR A 113 6.26 -17.79 -6.57
N LEU A 114 6.62 -18.30 -5.38
CA LEU A 114 7.84 -19.08 -5.19
C LEU A 114 7.46 -20.49 -4.73
N ASN A 115 7.76 -21.46 -5.58
CA ASN A 115 7.55 -22.89 -5.32
C ASN A 115 8.89 -23.63 -5.12
N ASP A 116 9.96 -23.22 -5.80
CA ASP A 116 11.28 -23.84 -5.70
C ASP A 116 12.28 -22.96 -4.95
N ALA A 117 13.14 -23.60 -4.14
CA ALA A 117 14.11 -22.92 -3.28
C ALA A 117 15.21 -22.19 -4.08
N ASP A 118 15.58 -22.72 -5.24
CA ASP A 118 16.66 -22.18 -6.09
C ASP A 118 16.30 -20.80 -6.63
N TYR A 119 15.03 -20.60 -7.00
CA TYR A 119 14.53 -19.31 -7.48
C TYR A 119 14.54 -18.22 -6.41
N VAL A 120 14.47 -18.57 -5.12
CA VAL A 120 14.48 -17.60 -4.02
C VAL A 120 15.80 -16.82 -4.00
N HIS A 121 16.93 -17.49 -4.24
CA HIS A 121 18.22 -16.81 -4.27
C HIS A 121 18.35 -15.91 -5.50
N ASN A 122 17.99 -16.43 -6.67
CA ASN A 122 18.12 -15.73 -7.93
C ASN A 122 17.22 -14.48 -7.97
N LEU A 123 15.98 -14.58 -7.48
CA LEU A 123 15.06 -13.45 -7.39
C LEU A 123 15.67 -12.27 -6.60
N PHE A 124 16.27 -12.52 -5.45
CA PHE A 124 16.81 -11.43 -4.62
C PHE A 124 18.12 -10.83 -5.14
N MET A 125 18.83 -11.53 -6.02
CA MET A 125 20.03 -11.02 -6.69
C MET A 125 19.71 -10.25 -7.96
N ASP A 126 18.53 -10.49 -8.54
CA ASP A 126 18.11 -9.88 -9.79
C ASP A 126 18.10 -8.33 -9.69
N PRO A 127 18.85 -7.62 -10.55
CA PRO A 127 18.91 -6.16 -10.53
C PRO A 127 17.55 -5.51 -10.85
N GLN A 128 16.66 -6.21 -11.54
CA GLN A 128 15.35 -5.70 -11.90
C GLN A 128 14.41 -5.63 -10.71
N VAL A 129 14.55 -6.53 -9.74
CA VAL A 129 13.79 -6.45 -8.48
C VAL A 129 14.11 -5.16 -7.72
N LYS A 130 15.35 -4.66 -7.82
CA LYS A 130 15.77 -3.39 -7.18
C LYS A 130 15.15 -2.15 -7.84
N LYS A 131 14.55 -2.27 -9.03
CA LYS A 131 13.82 -1.17 -9.68
C LYS A 131 12.42 -0.98 -9.09
N TYR A 132 11.88 -1.98 -8.41
CA TYR A 132 10.58 -1.90 -7.75
C TYR A 132 10.73 -1.34 -6.34
N ASP A 133 9.74 -0.55 -5.91
CA ASP A 133 9.72 -0.02 -4.54
C ASP A 133 9.38 -1.15 -3.54
N LEU A 134 8.34 -1.93 -3.85
CA LEU A 134 7.83 -3.00 -2.98
C LEU A 134 8.03 -4.38 -3.60
N LEU A 135 8.47 -5.33 -2.78
CA LEU A 135 8.49 -6.74 -3.15
C LEU A 135 7.50 -7.55 -2.30
N ALA A 136 6.54 -8.18 -2.97
CA ALA A 136 5.59 -9.11 -2.38
C ALA A 136 5.87 -10.55 -2.83
N ILE A 137 5.79 -11.49 -1.90
CA ILE A 137 6.05 -12.91 -2.17
C ILE A 137 4.81 -13.73 -1.81
N ARG A 138 4.43 -14.63 -2.71
CA ARG A 138 3.44 -15.68 -2.51
C ARG A 138 4.18 -17.01 -2.30
N PRO A 139 4.41 -17.46 -1.05
CA PRO A 139 5.07 -18.73 -0.80
C PRO A 139 4.11 -19.88 -1.09
N GLY A 140 4.48 -20.76 -2.03
CA GLY A 140 3.70 -21.95 -2.38
C GLY A 140 3.71 -23.00 -1.28
N ASP A 141 4.88 -23.24 -0.70
CA ASP A 141 5.10 -24.31 0.28
C ASP A 141 5.69 -23.83 1.61
N LEU A 142 5.54 -24.67 2.64
CA LEU A 142 6.15 -24.43 3.96
C LEU A 142 7.69 -24.36 3.90
N GLN A 143 8.32 -25.10 2.97
CA GLN A 143 9.78 -25.06 2.80
C GLN A 143 10.24 -23.66 2.36
N ILE A 144 9.56 -23.07 1.38
CA ILE A 144 9.83 -21.71 0.91
C ILE A 144 9.58 -20.72 2.03
N PHE A 145 8.48 -20.86 2.77
CA PHE A 145 8.18 -20.00 3.91
C PHE A 145 9.30 -19.98 4.97
N ASN A 146 9.89 -21.13 5.29
CA ASN A 146 11.04 -21.23 6.20
C ASN A 146 12.31 -20.55 5.64
N ILE A 147 12.53 -20.61 4.32
CA ILE A 147 13.65 -19.90 3.68
C ILE A 147 13.43 -18.38 3.77
N LEU A 148 12.21 -17.91 3.50
CA LEU A 148 11.85 -16.50 3.59
C LEU A 148 12.04 -15.94 5.01
N GLN A 149 11.77 -16.74 6.04
CA GLN A 149 12.03 -16.35 7.43
C GLN A 149 13.50 -15.95 7.68
N ARG A 150 14.46 -16.56 6.97
CA ARG A 150 15.88 -16.23 7.07
C ARG A 150 16.30 -15.03 6.22
N LYS A 151 15.46 -14.59 5.27
CA LYS A 151 15.72 -13.50 4.32
C LYS A 151 14.73 -12.35 4.44
N CYS A 152 14.27 -12.04 5.66
CA CYS A 152 13.23 -11.05 5.94
C CYS A 152 13.56 -9.61 5.48
N ASP A 153 14.85 -9.28 5.31
CA ASP A 153 15.29 -7.97 4.82
C ASP A 153 15.06 -7.78 3.30
N SER A 154 14.93 -8.88 2.54
CA SER A 154 14.87 -8.83 1.07
C SER A 154 13.48 -8.54 0.50
N PHE A 155 12.41 -8.63 1.30
CA PHE A 155 11.03 -8.44 0.85
C PHE A 155 10.18 -7.67 1.88
N ASP A 156 9.00 -7.21 1.48
CA ASP A 156 8.15 -6.33 2.31
C ASP A 156 6.83 -6.99 2.70
N ILE A 157 6.23 -7.71 1.75
CA ILE A 157 4.88 -8.24 1.87
C ILE A 157 4.88 -9.75 1.65
N ILE A 158 4.21 -10.49 2.52
CA ILE A 158 3.79 -11.86 2.26
C ILE A 158 2.32 -11.85 1.88
N THR A 159 2.03 -12.37 0.71
CA THR A 159 0.67 -12.56 0.20
C THR A 159 0.41 -14.04 -0.03
N TYR A 160 -0.81 -14.41 -0.40
CA TYR A 160 -1.20 -15.80 -0.63
C TYR A 160 -2.25 -15.90 -1.72
N GLU A 161 -2.42 -17.10 -2.27
CA GLU A 161 -3.56 -17.36 -3.16
C GLU A 161 -4.84 -17.50 -2.34
N ALA A 162 -5.76 -16.55 -2.51
CA ALA A 162 -6.87 -16.41 -1.57
C ALA A 162 -7.98 -17.44 -1.79
N THR A 163 -8.00 -18.08 -2.97
CA THR A 163 -8.97 -19.10 -3.37
C THR A 163 -8.60 -20.50 -2.88
N GLU A 164 -7.39 -20.70 -2.36
CA GLU A 164 -6.91 -22.01 -1.93
C GLU A 164 -6.55 -22.04 -0.45
N ARG A 165 -6.47 -23.26 0.12
CA ARG A 165 -6.09 -23.41 1.52
C ARG A 165 -4.57 -23.36 1.65
N VAL A 166 -4.09 -22.51 2.55
CA VAL A 166 -2.67 -22.26 2.72
C VAL A 166 -2.13 -22.97 3.96
N GLU A 167 -1.16 -23.86 3.80
CA GLU A 167 -0.68 -24.71 4.89
C GLU A 167 0.12 -23.94 5.94
N TRP A 168 0.99 -23.03 5.51
CA TRP A 168 1.88 -22.29 6.40
C TRP A 168 1.13 -21.35 7.37
N MET A 169 -0.15 -21.03 7.10
CA MET A 169 -0.98 -20.19 7.97
C MET A 169 -1.22 -20.79 9.37
N LYS A 170 -1.04 -22.11 9.51
CA LYS A 170 -1.16 -22.83 10.79
C LYS A 170 0.00 -22.53 11.74
N PHE A 171 1.14 -22.06 11.23
CA PHE A 171 2.38 -21.87 11.99
C PHE A 171 2.49 -20.46 12.57
N SER A 172 1.58 -20.13 13.49
CA SER A 172 1.48 -18.80 14.12
C SER A 172 2.80 -18.27 14.72
N ARG A 173 3.67 -19.14 15.27
CA ARG A 173 4.97 -18.73 15.81
C ARG A 173 5.90 -18.15 14.73
N GLN A 174 5.96 -18.80 13.57
CA GLN A 174 6.81 -18.36 12.45
C GLN A 174 6.26 -17.09 11.82
N ILE A 175 4.94 -17.02 11.63
CA ILE A 175 4.23 -15.83 11.14
C ILE A 175 4.52 -14.60 12.04
N ARG A 176 4.45 -14.78 13.36
CA ARG A 176 4.79 -13.71 14.32
C ARG A 176 6.26 -13.33 14.30
N ALA A 177 7.18 -14.27 14.03
CA ALA A 177 8.60 -13.96 13.91
C ALA A 177 8.84 -12.99 12.73
N LEU A 178 8.27 -13.29 11.56
CA LEU A 178 8.32 -12.41 10.39
C LEU A 178 7.68 -11.04 10.66
N GLN A 179 6.53 -11.03 11.33
CA GLN A 179 5.85 -9.78 11.70
C GLN A 179 6.70 -8.90 12.64
N LYS A 180 7.49 -9.50 13.54
CA LYS A 180 8.40 -8.75 14.42
C LYS A 180 9.58 -8.13 13.65
N GLU A 181 10.05 -8.80 12.61
CA GLU A 181 11.06 -8.25 11.70
C GLU A 181 10.52 -7.12 10.82
N GLY A 182 9.20 -6.85 10.88
CA GLY A 182 8.55 -5.74 10.17
C GLY A 182 7.97 -6.11 8.80
N VAL A 183 7.97 -7.40 8.44
CA VAL A 183 7.29 -7.91 7.25
C VAL A 183 5.78 -7.79 7.44
N SER A 184 5.08 -7.29 6.43
CA SER A 184 3.62 -7.17 6.43
C SER A 184 2.96 -8.37 5.75
N PHE A 185 1.80 -8.78 6.24
CA PHE A 185 1.00 -9.83 5.61
C PHE A 185 -0.21 -9.21 4.92
N GLU A 186 -0.53 -9.64 3.71
CA GLU A 186 -1.61 -9.08 2.92
C GLU A 186 -2.85 -9.98 2.90
N ILE A 187 -4.03 -9.37 2.95
CA ILE A 187 -5.30 -10.01 2.61
C ILE A 187 -5.92 -9.23 1.44
N THR A 188 -6.21 -9.93 0.34
CA THR A 188 -6.93 -9.39 -0.81
C THR A 188 -8.42 -9.71 -0.71
N TYR A 189 -9.28 -8.70 -0.84
CA TYR A 189 -10.73 -8.89 -0.68
C TYR A 189 -11.48 -9.18 -1.98
N VAL A 190 -10.90 -8.88 -3.14
CA VAL A 190 -11.59 -9.04 -4.43
C VAL A 190 -12.08 -10.47 -4.69
N PRO A 191 -11.31 -11.55 -4.38
CA PRO A 191 -11.83 -12.91 -4.51
C PRO A 191 -13.06 -13.20 -3.63
N ALA A 192 -13.29 -12.42 -2.57
CA ALA A 192 -14.47 -12.55 -1.73
C ALA A 192 -15.73 -11.94 -2.38
N LEU A 193 -15.57 -11.01 -3.31
CA LEU A 193 -16.67 -10.37 -4.03
C LEU A 193 -17.24 -11.25 -5.15
N GLY A 194 -16.46 -12.22 -5.63
CA GLY A 194 -16.86 -13.19 -6.64
C GLY A 194 -17.78 -14.27 -6.08
N ASP A 195 -17.44 -15.52 -6.36
CA ASP A 195 -18.27 -16.68 -6.09
C ASP A 195 -18.28 -17.08 -4.60
N SER A 196 -19.28 -17.91 -4.23
CA SER A 196 -19.48 -18.31 -2.84
C SER A 196 -18.35 -19.17 -2.28
N HIS A 197 -17.65 -19.94 -3.12
CA HIS A 197 -16.55 -20.79 -2.69
C HIS A 197 -15.34 -19.94 -2.32
N SER A 198 -14.90 -19.06 -3.24
CA SER A 198 -13.79 -18.13 -3.00
C SER A 198 -14.04 -17.26 -1.78
N ARG A 199 -15.28 -16.75 -1.61
CA ARG A 199 -15.67 -15.98 -0.42
C ARG A 199 -15.49 -16.73 0.89
N ARG A 200 -15.89 -18.01 0.95
CA ARG A 200 -15.68 -18.84 2.15
C ARG A 200 -14.19 -19.02 2.42
N MET A 201 -13.38 -19.24 1.38
CA MET A 201 -11.94 -19.44 1.52
C MET A 201 -11.23 -18.17 2.02
N VAL A 202 -11.50 -17.02 1.42
CA VAL A 202 -10.94 -15.72 1.85
C VAL A 202 -11.28 -15.45 3.31
N LEU A 203 -12.54 -15.66 3.72
CA LEU A 203 -12.95 -15.44 5.09
C LEU A 203 -12.28 -16.42 6.08
N ALA A 204 -12.08 -17.68 5.68
CA ALA A 204 -11.41 -18.68 6.51
C ALA A 204 -9.90 -18.38 6.66
N ASN A 205 -9.20 -18.16 5.55
CA ASN A 205 -7.78 -17.83 5.52
C ASN A 205 -7.50 -16.51 6.24
N GLY A 206 -8.30 -15.47 5.96
CA GLY A 206 -8.17 -14.17 6.61
C GLY A 206 -8.34 -14.26 8.11
N ARG A 207 -9.35 -14.97 8.62
CA ARG A 207 -9.52 -15.20 10.07
C ARG A 207 -8.35 -15.94 10.69
N SER A 208 -7.83 -16.97 10.01
CA SER A 208 -6.63 -17.69 10.46
C SER A 208 -5.43 -16.76 10.58
N LEU A 209 -5.24 -15.88 9.60
CA LEU A 209 -4.15 -14.91 9.58
C LEU A 209 -4.29 -13.84 10.69
N PHE A 210 -5.48 -13.28 10.88
CA PHE A 210 -5.78 -12.35 11.99
C PHE A 210 -5.46 -12.95 13.35
N HIS A 211 -5.87 -14.21 13.56
CA HIS A 211 -5.57 -14.94 14.79
C HIS A 211 -4.06 -15.20 14.96
N SER A 212 -3.39 -15.67 13.90
CA SER A 212 -1.95 -15.94 13.92
C SER A 212 -1.13 -14.68 14.22
N LEU A 213 -1.51 -13.53 13.67
CA LEU A 213 -0.81 -12.25 13.84
C LEU A 213 -1.27 -11.42 15.04
N ALA A 214 -2.25 -11.91 15.82
CA ALA A 214 -2.86 -11.15 16.91
C ALA A 214 -3.31 -9.74 16.45
N ASN A 215 -3.92 -9.65 15.27
CA ASN A 215 -4.51 -8.42 14.72
C ASN A 215 -3.49 -7.30 14.40
N LYS A 216 -2.23 -7.63 14.08
CA LYS A 216 -1.17 -6.65 13.76
C LYS A 216 -0.44 -6.99 12.47
N GLY A 217 0.10 -5.96 11.79
CA GLY A 217 0.96 -6.16 10.62
C GLY A 217 0.23 -6.75 9.41
N ILE A 218 -1.08 -6.49 9.31
CA ILE A 218 -1.91 -6.94 8.19
C ILE A 218 -2.23 -5.73 7.31
N ILE A 219 -2.00 -5.87 6.02
CA ILE A 219 -2.43 -4.97 4.96
C ILE A 219 -3.73 -5.54 4.39
N PHE A 220 -4.77 -4.71 4.38
CA PHE A 220 -6.00 -5.02 3.65
C PHE A 220 -5.96 -4.30 2.31
N ALA A 221 -6.02 -5.05 1.22
CA ALA A 221 -5.88 -4.52 -0.14
C ALA A 221 -6.93 -5.11 -1.07
N SER A 222 -7.16 -4.46 -2.20
CA SER A 222 -8.12 -4.95 -3.19
C SER A 222 -7.61 -6.20 -3.92
N GLY A 223 -6.45 -6.11 -4.57
CA GLY A 223 -6.08 -7.03 -5.64
C GLY A 223 -6.94 -6.80 -6.88
N ALA A 224 -7.39 -5.56 -7.10
CA ALA A 224 -8.30 -5.19 -8.18
C ALA A 224 -7.63 -5.34 -9.54
N ARG A 225 -8.32 -6.04 -10.46
CA ARG A 225 -8.00 -6.07 -11.88
C ARG A 225 -8.93 -5.15 -12.67
N ASP A 226 -10.12 -4.89 -12.15
CA ASP A 226 -11.11 -4.02 -12.78
C ASP A 226 -11.52 -2.84 -11.88
N VAL A 227 -12.00 -1.76 -12.51
CA VAL A 227 -12.39 -0.52 -11.83
C VAL A 227 -13.54 -0.72 -10.83
N ILE A 228 -14.41 -1.71 -11.11
CA ILE A 228 -15.56 -2.06 -10.28
C ILE A 228 -15.17 -2.79 -9.00
N ASP A 229 -13.95 -3.31 -8.91
CA ASP A 229 -13.47 -4.11 -7.78
C ASP A 229 -13.01 -3.23 -6.62
N ILE A 230 -12.59 -1.99 -6.91
CA ILE A 230 -12.09 -1.04 -5.91
C ILE A 230 -13.25 -0.58 -5.03
N ARG A 231 -13.08 -0.69 -3.71
CA ARG A 231 -13.98 -0.13 -2.68
C ARG A 231 -13.34 1.10 -2.05
N GLY A 232 -14.15 2.03 -1.55
CA GLY A 232 -13.62 3.15 -0.77
C GLY A 232 -13.00 2.70 0.55
N PRO A 233 -12.10 3.49 1.17
CA PRO A 233 -11.43 3.09 2.41
C PRO A 233 -12.40 2.69 3.51
N TYR A 234 -13.49 3.43 3.70
CA TYR A 234 -14.50 3.14 4.72
C TYR A 234 -15.32 1.89 4.41
N ASP A 235 -15.59 1.61 3.13
CA ASP A 235 -16.26 0.38 2.72
C ASP A 235 -15.35 -0.84 2.94
N ALA A 236 -14.06 -0.68 2.62
CA ALA A 236 -13.05 -1.69 2.92
C ALA A 236 -12.92 -1.93 4.45
N MET A 237 -13.01 -0.87 5.27
CA MET A 237 -13.09 -1.03 6.73
C MET A 237 -14.33 -1.80 7.17
N ASN A 238 -15.48 -1.55 6.55
CA ASN A 238 -16.71 -2.28 6.87
C ASN A 238 -16.57 -3.77 6.53
N MET A 239 -15.88 -4.13 5.44
CA MET A 239 -15.60 -5.54 5.13
C MET A 239 -14.75 -6.24 6.20
N LEU A 240 -13.87 -5.51 6.91
CA LEU A 240 -13.06 -6.09 7.99
C LEU A 240 -13.92 -6.64 9.16
N THR A 241 -15.14 -6.12 9.34
CA THR A 241 -16.07 -6.64 10.36
C THR A 241 -16.43 -8.11 10.10
N LEU A 242 -16.47 -8.54 8.83
CA LEU A 242 -16.70 -9.93 8.44
C LEU A 242 -15.57 -10.86 8.89
N PHE A 243 -14.38 -10.34 9.15
CA PHE A 243 -13.25 -11.08 9.68
C PHE A 243 -13.19 -11.05 11.23
N GLY A 244 -14.16 -10.42 11.89
CA GLY A 244 -14.21 -10.28 13.35
C GLY A 244 -13.44 -9.09 13.90
N ILE A 245 -13.06 -8.14 13.05
CA ILE A 245 -12.34 -6.93 13.46
C ILE A 245 -13.33 -5.87 13.95
N LYS A 246 -13.01 -5.26 15.10
CA LYS A 246 -13.82 -4.18 15.64
C LYS A 246 -13.68 -2.92 14.76
N PRO A 247 -14.78 -2.19 14.47
CA PRO A 247 -14.71 -0.96 13.67
C PRO A 247 -13.73 0.08 14.21
N SER A 248 -13.55 0.15 15.54
CA SER A 248 -12.61 1.08 16.17
C SER A 248 -11.15 0.91 15.77
N ILE A 249 -10.74 -0.31 15.38
CA ILE A 249 -9.36 -0.60 14.94
C ILE A 249 -9.26 -0.81 13.42
N ALA A 250 -10.38 -0.80 12.70
CA ALA A 250 -10.43 -1.11 11.27
C ALA A 250 -9.61 -0.10 10.43
N LYS A 251 -9.60 1.18 10.82
CA LYS A 251 -8.81 2.23 10.16
C LYS A 251 -7.31 1.90 10.10
N THR A 252 -6.78 1.20 11.10
CA THR A 252 -5.35 0.87 11.21
C THR A 252 -4.86 0.01 10.03
N TYR A 253 -5.70 -0.88 9.50
CA TYR A 253 -5.36 -1.82 8.42
C TYR A 253 -5.30 -1.19 7.03
N LEU A 254 -5.96 -0.05 6.87
CA LEU A 254 -5.96 0.77 5.64
C LEU A 254 -5.14 2.05 5.81
N SER A 255 -4.53 2.26 6.97
CA SER A 255 -3.78 3.48 7.28
C SER A 255 -2.42 3.14 7.88
N ALA A 256 -2.35 3.00 9.21
CA ALA A 256 -1.08 2.85 9.92
C ALA A 256 -0.22 1.67 9.44
N PHE A 257 -0.78 0.47 9.23
CA PHE A 257 0.02 -0.69 8.80
C PHE A 257 0.56 -0.55 7.38
N GLN A 258 -0.25 -0.01 6.47
CA GLN A 258 0.19 0.27 5.10
C GLN A 258 1.28 1.35 5.08
N ARG A 259 1.12 2.41 5.89
CA ARG A 259 2.16 3.43 6.07
C ARG A 259 3.48 2.83 6.57
N LEU A 260 3.43 1.93 7.54
CA LEU A 260 4.63 1.28 8.06
C LEU A 260 5.33 0.42 6.98
N CYS A 261 4.55 -0.27 6.14
CA CYS A 261 5.07 -1.02 5.01
C CYS A 261 5.75 -0.11 3.97
N LEU A 262 5.11 1.01 3.61
CA LEU A 262 5.69 1.98 2.67
C LEU A 262 6.96 2.63 3.22
N LEU A 263 6.97 2.99 4.51
CA LEU A 263 8.17 3.54 5.16
C LEU A 263 9.32 2.52 5.23
N ARG A 264 9.02 1.23 5.43
CA ARG A 264 10.03 0.16 5.38
C ARG A 264 10.67 0.10 4.00
N CYS A 265 9.85 0.09 2.96
CA CYS A 265 10.30 0.11 1.57
C CYS A 265 11.20 1.32 1.27
N GLU A 266 10.78 2.54 1.62
CA GLU A 266 11.59 3.75 1.43
C GLU A 266 12.94 3.67 2.17
N SER A 267 12.96 3.05 3.35
CA SER A 267 14.18 2.86 4.15
C SER A 267 15.16 1.85 3.56
N LYS A 268 14.78 1.02 2.58
CA LYS A 268 15.70 0.07 1.92
C LYS A 268 16.73 0.78 1.04
N HIS A 269 16.38 1.97 0.55
CA HIS A 269 17.29 2.82 -0.21
C HIS A 269 18.21 3.65 0.70
N SER A 270 18.00 3.61 2.02
CA SER A 270 18.84 4.27 3.00
C SER A 270 19.66 3.27 3.82
N VAL A 271 20.72 3.77 4.44
CA VAL A 271 21.53 2.98 5.37
C VAL A 271 20.89 3.02 6.75
N LYS A 272 21.01 1.93 7.54
CA LYS A 272 20.51 1.88 8.91
C LYS A 272 21.04 3.07 9.72
N GLY A 273 20.13 3.81 10.36
CA GLY A 273 20.47 5.02 11.14
C GLY A 273 20.67 6.30 10.32
N ALA A 274 20.54 6.25 9.00
CA ALA A 274 20.59 7.44 8.15
C ALA A 274 19.21 8.11 8.03
N VAL A 275 19.21 9.45 7.91
CA VAL A 275 18.00 10.24 7.64
C VAL A 275 17.99 10.62 6.16
N ALA A 276 16.99 10.14 5.42
CA ALA A 276 16.77 10.57 4.04
C ALA A 276 16.19 11.99 4.03
N VAL A 277 16.90 12.92 3.41
CA VAL A 277 16.48 14.32 3.27
C VAL A 277 15.98 14.53 1.84
N HIS A 278 14.73 14.96 1.70
CA HIS A 278 14.13 15.30 0.41
C HIS A 278 13.94 16.81 0.27
N SER A 279 14.08 17.33 -0.96
CA SER A 279 13.84 18.75 -1.27
C SER A 279 12.40 19.18 -0.96
N LEU A 280 12.24 20.42 -0.51
CA LEU A 280 10.95 21.04 -0.18
C LEU A 280 10.02 21.17 -1.39
N ASP A 281 10.55 21.12 -2.62
CA ASP A 281 9.76 21.15 -3.87
C ASP A 281 8.81 19.94 -3.99
N ASN A 282 9.10 18.86 -3.25
CA ASN A 282 8.26 17.68 -3.14
C ASN A 282 7.14 17.82 -2.09
N VAL A 283 7.02 18.96 -1.41
CA VAL A 283 5.94 19.20 -0.44
C VAL A 283 4.87 20.05 -1.13
N PRO A 284 3.58 19.64 -1.12
CA PRO A 284 2.53 20.47 -1.71
C PRO A 284 2.56 21.86 -1.07
N SER A 285 2.41 22.91 -1.86
CA SER A 285 2.40 24.30 -1.37
C SER A 285 1.36 24.53 -0.27
N SER A 286 0.25 23.77 -0.30
CA SER A 286 -0.79 23.77 0.73
C SER A 286 -0.37 23.15 2.07
N ALA A 287 0.64 22.27 2.09
CA ALA A 287 1.22 21.69 3.30
C ALA A 287 2.38 22.54 3.88
N LEU A 288 2.98 23.41 3.06
CA LEU A 288 4.01 24.38 3.49
C LEU A 288 3.38 25.61 4.17
N ALA A 289 2.17 25.99 3.77
CA ALA A 289 1.38 27.04 4.40
C ALA A 289 0.02 26.47 4.83
N PRO A 290 -0.11 25.88 6.02
CA PRO A 290 -1.41 25.44 6.51
C PRO A 290 -2.31 26.66 6.56
N LYS A 291 -3.30 26.74 5.67
CA LYS A 291 -4.34 27.78 5.73
C LYS A 291 -4.90 27.74 7.15
N CYS A 292 -4.92 28.89 7.83
CA CYS A 292 -5.55 29.05 9.13
C CYS A 292 -6.97 28.46 9.05
N ALA A 293 -7.48 27.86 10.14
CA ALA A 293 -8.82 27.27 10.16
C ALA A 293 -9.88 28.23 9.58
N LEU A 294 -9.71 29.53 9.84
CA LEU A 294 -10.52 30.62 9.29
C LEU A 294 -10.41 30.76 7.76
N GLN A 295 -9.23 30.63 7.16
CA GLN A 295 -9.05 30.64 5.69
C GLN A 295 -9.63 29.41 5.00
N ARG A 296 -9.73 28.27 5.69
CA ARG A 296 -10.44 27.08 5.19
C ARG A 296 -11.95 27.29 5.24
N LEU A 297 -12.45 27.81 6.36
CA LEU A 297 -13.87 28.11 6.52
C LEU A 297 -14.33 29.21 5.54
N LEU A 298 -13.52 30.24 5.27
CA LEU A 298 -13.81 31.29 4.29
C LEU A 298 -13.92 30.79 2.84
N GLN A 299 -13.44 29.58 2.52
CA GLN A 299 -13.64 28.96 1.20
C GLN A 299 -15.00 28.29 1.07
N VAL A 300 -15.67 27.98 2.19
CA VAL A 300 -17.05 27.47 2.17
C VAL A 300 -17.97 28.65 1.83
N PRO A 301 -18.71 28.61 0.70
CA PRO A 301 -19.52 29.73 0.25
C PRO A 301 -20.54 30.18 1.30
N GLU A 302 -21.12 29.22 2.01
CA GLU A 302 -22.12 29.43 3.06
C GLU A 302 -21.53 30.17 4.27
N PHE A 303 -20.34 29.77 4.72
CA PHE A 303 -19.66 30.41 5.84
C PHE A 303 -19.17 31.81 5.48
N ARG A 304 -18.68 32.01 4.24
CA ARG A 304 -18.31 33.33 3.74
C ARG A 304 -19.52 34.27 3.72
N ALA A 305 -20.66 33.80 3.23
CA ALA A 305 -21.91 34.57 3.21
C ALA A 305 -22.44 34.88 4.62
N GLN A 306 -22.15 34.04 5.61
CA GLN A 306 -22.47 34.32 7.02
C GLN A 306 -21.57 35.40 7.62
N ILE A 307 -20.26 35.38 7.32
CA ILE A 307 -19.33 36.41 7.79
C ILE A 307 -19.66 37.77 7.20
N GLU A 308 -20.01 37.83 5.92
CA GLU A 308 -20.36 39.08 5.22
C GLU A 308 -21.65 39.72 5.76
N LYS A 309 -22.51 38.92 6.41
CA LYS A 309 -23.72 39.40 7.09
C LYS A 309 -23.48 39.85 8.54
N LEU A 310 -22.29 39.66 9.09
CA LEU A 310 -21.99 40.12 10.46
C LEU A 310 -21.82 41.65 10.47
N PRO A 311 -22.39 42.35 11.47
CA PRO A 311 -22.12 43.77 11.65
C PRO A 311 -20.62 44.00 11.92
N PRO A 312 -20.06 45.15 11.48
CA PRO A 312 -18.65 45.46 11.72
C PRO A 312 -18.36 45.46 13.22
N ARG A 313 -17.21 44.91 13.60
CA ARG A 313 -16.77 44.89 15.00
C ARG A 313 -16.69 46.34 15.49
N PRO A 314 -17.25 46.68 16.66
CA PRO A 314 -17.07 48.01 17.23
C PRO A 314 -15.56 48.26 17.40
N THR A 315 -15.08 49.37 16.87
CA THR A 315 -13.71 49.84 17.11
C THR A 315 -13.52 49.96 18.62
N PRO A 316 -12.39 49.49 19.18
CA PRO A 316 -12.09 49.77 20.58
C PRO A 316 -12.12 51.29 20.75
N ALA A 317 -12.97 51.78 21.66
CA ALA A 317 -13.00 53.18 22.00
C ALA A 317 -11.60 53.58 22.47
N GLU A 318 -11.04 54.65 21.90
CA GLU A 318 -9.92 55.33 22.52
C GLU A 318 -10.40 55.78 23.91
N ASP A 319 -9.81 55.21 24.96
CA ASP A 319 -10.09 55.61 26.33
C ASP A 319 -9.79 57.11 26.49
N PRO A 320 -10.79 57.97 26.78
CA PRO A 320 -10.53 59.36 27.10
C PRO A 320 -10.16 59.43 28.58
N ALA A 321 -8.95 59.00 28.92
CA ALA A 321 -8.42 59.08 30.27
C ALA A 321 -6.94 59.53 30.25
N THR A 322 -6.68 60.71 29.69
CA THR A 322 -5.46 61.49 29.98
C THR A 322 -5.63 62.95 29.51
N MET A 323 -6.61 63.66 30.06
CA MET A 323 -6.62 65.13 30.10
C MET A 323 -7.30 65.57 31.39
N ASP A 324 -6.58 65.39 32.50
CA ASP A 324 -6.55 66.32 33.64
C ASP A 324 -5.68 65.71 34.73
N GLN A 325 -4.41 66.14 34.79
CA GLN A 325 -3.67 66.47 36.01
C GLN A 325 -2.22 66.83 35.69
N ALA A 326 -1.84 68.02 36.18
CA ALA A 326 -0.53 68.69 36.22
C ALA A 326 -0.08 69.44 34.97
#